data_AF-A0ABD6CGS6-F1
#
_entry.id   AF-A0ABD6CGS6-F1
#
_cell.length_a   1.000
_cell.length_b   1.000
_cell.length_c   1.000
_cell.angle_alpha   90.00
_cell.angle_beta   90.00
_cell.angle_gamma   90.00
#
_symmetry.space_group_name_H-M   'P 1'
#
loop_
_entity.id
_entity.type
_entity.pdbx_description
1 polymer ?
#
loop_
_entity_poly.entity_id
_entity_poly.type
_entity_poly.pdbx_seq_one_letter_code
_entity_poly.pdbx_strand_id
1 'polypeptide(L)'
;MIAESTTQEPEDPLTLKGEFGWTLKYISQRFDLDSAERRTYRARTEPMLVVPETFPARRHKIGGGPFEKGEATGIYRVFSSSGSEYEVDLAERTCTCPDMQENPPETGCKHFRRVVLMIEGDQPLPARGEDARDYWDWFFETIRAVNQFREGLDSDLQNAVLRAASAGHKQDDDYQTAMVEV
;
A
#
# COMPACT_ATOMS: atom_id res chain seq x y z
N MET A 1 -34.35 -25.71 42.44
CA MET A 1 -33.60 -24.46 42.14
C MET A 1 -32.65 -24.81 41.01
N ILE A 2 -32.74 -24.05 39.94
CA ILE A 2 -32.41 -24.46 38.57
C ILE A 2 -30.92 -24.21 38.33
N ALA A 3 -30.22 -25.21 37.78
CA ALA A 3 -28.81 -25.12 37.43
C ALA A 3 -28.64 -24.25 36.17
N GLU A 4 -27.73 -23.27 36.23
CA GLU A 4 -27.31 -22.45 35.10
C GLU A 4 -26.48 -23.30 34.13
N SER A 5 -27.01 -23.57 32.95
CA SER A 5 -26.26 -24.19 31.85
C SER A 5 -25.58 -23.10 31.02
N THR A 6 -24.26 -22.97 31.19
CA THR A 6 -23.39 -22.22 30.30
C THR A 6 -23.55 -22.75 28.88
N THR A 7 -24.12 -21.95 27.98
CA THR A 7 -24.17 -22.28 26.56
C THR A 7 -22.89 -21.76 25.94
N GLN A 8 -21.96 -22.68 25.67
CA GLN A 8 -20.71 -22.39 24.98
C GLN A 8 -21.03 -22.35 23.48
N GLU A 9 -20.87 -21.20 22.83
CA GLU A 9 -21.04 -21.06 21.38
C GLU A 9 -20.01 -21.93 20.64
N PRO A 10 -20.37 -22.56 19.50
CA PRO A 10 -19.48 -23.45 18.79
C PRO A 10 -18.35 -22.68 18.10
N GLU A 11 -17.13 -23.18 18.29
CA GLU A 11 -15.89 -22.73 17.65
C GLU A 11 -16.04 -22.76 16.10
N ASP A 12 -15.87 -21.61 15.44
CA ASP A 12 -16.01 -21.44 13.98
C ASP A 12 -14.97 -22.30 13.21
N PRO A 13 -15.38 -23.25 12.34
CA PRO A 13 -14.52 -24.33 11.84
C PRO A 13 -13.62 -23.96 10.63
N LEU A 14 -13.31 -22.70 10.35
CA LEU A 14 -12.47 -22.34 9.19
C LEU A 14 -11.35 -21.34 9.52
N THR A 15 -10.51 -21.68 10.50
CA THR A 15 -9.23 -20.99 10.68
C THR A 15 -8.11 -21.73 9.92
N LEU A 16 -7.97 -21.46 8.63
CA LEU A 16 -6.76 -21.85 7.87
C LEU A 16 -5.60 -20.95 8.33
N LYS A 17 -4.72 -21.50 9.17
CA LYS A 17 -3.46 -20.85 9.57
C LYS A 17 -2.46 -20.93 8.41
N GLY A 18 -2.51 -19.96 7.50
CA GLY A 18 -1.40 -19.71 6.58
C GLY A 18 -0.21 -19.16 7.35
N GLU A 19 1.00 -19.66 7.08
CA GLU A 19 2.25 -19.27 7.76
C GLU A 19 2.73 -17.85 7.46
N PHE A 20 1.95 -17.06 6.71
CA PHE A 20 2.11 -15.63 6.62
C PHE A 20 1.05 -14.98 7.51
N GLY A 21 1.47 -14.26 8.55
CA GLY A 21 0.67 -13.69 9.64
C GLY A 21 -0.44 -12.68 9.27
N TRP A 22 -1.02 -12.77 8.08
CA TRP A 22 -2.31 -12.17 7.76
C TRP A 22 -3.40 -13.03 8.39
N THR A 23 -3.78 -12.70 9.61
CA THR A 23 -4.93 -13.34 10.27
C THR A 23 -6.19 -13.09 9.43
N LEU A 24 -7.00 -14.15 9.20
CA LEU A 24 -8.35 -14.11 8.57
C LEU A 24 -9.30 -13.05 9.18
N LYS A 25 -8.95 -12.50 10.35
CA LYS A 25 -9.56 -11.33 11.00
C LYS A 25 -9.56 -10.07 10.11
N TYR A 26 -8.64 -9.95 9.14
CA TYR A 26 -8.56 -8.81 8.21
C TYR A 26 -9.64 -8.80 7.12
N ILE A 27 -10.23 -9.95 6.81
CA ILE A 27 -11.27 -10.06 5.76
C ILE A 27 -12.66 -9.79 6.34
N SER A 28 -12.92 -10.19 7.60
CA SER A 28 -14.23 -10.01 8.23
C SER A 28 -14.55 -8.56 8.59
N GLN A 29 -13.55 -7.74 8.95
CA GLN A 29 -13.77 -6.33 9.31
C GLN A 29 -14.31 -5.47 8.17
N ARG A 30 -14.21 -5.89 6.90
CA ARG A 30 -14.68 -5.10 5.74
C ARG A 30 -16.21 -4.98 5.66
N PHE A 31 -16.94 -5.93 6.25
CA PHE A 31 -18.39 -6.06 6.01
C PHE A 31 -19.24 -5.19 6.94
N ASP A 32 -18.75 -4.85 8.13
CA ASP A 32 -19.49 -4.05 9.13
C ASP A 32 -19.15 -2.55 9.12
N LEU A 33 -18.15 -2.13 8.33
CA LEU A 33 -17.79 -0.71 8.23
C LEU A 33 -18.86 0.08 7.49
N ASP A 34 -19.15 1.29 7.96
CA ASP A 34 -19.97 2.24 7.23
C ASP A 34 -19.26 2.74 5.95
N SER A 35 -20.00 3.48 5.12
CA SER A 35 -19.48 3.98 3.84
C SER A 35 -18.25 4.90 4.01
N ALA A 36 -18.22 5.72 5.07
CA ALA A 36 -17.09 6.59 5.38
C ALA A 36 -15.91 5.79 5.93
N GLU A 37 -16.13 4.83 6.82
CA GLU A 37 -15.08 3.98 7.38
C GLU A 37 -14.40 3.12 6.32
N ARG A 38 -15.17 2.54 5.38
CA ARG A 38 -14.61 1.80 4.23
C ARG A 38 -13.70 2.68 3.38
N ARG A 39 -14.02 3.96 3.21
CA ARG A 39 -13.18 4.92 2.47
C ARG A 39 -11.89 5.22 3.21
N THR A 40 -11.94 5.40 4.54
CA THR A 40 -10.73 5.56 5.37
C THR A 40 -9.86 4.31 5.28
N TYR A 41 -10.47 3.13 5.39
CA TYR A 41 -9.77 1.86 5.29
C TYR A 41 -9.01 1.75 3.96
N ARG A 42 -9.68 1.96 2.82
CA ARG A 42 -9.03 1.93 1.50
C ARG A 42 -7.95 3.00 1.36
N ALA A 43 -8.19 4.20 1.89
CA ALA A 43 -7.20 5.26 1.94
C ALA A 43 -6.00 4.93 2.84
N ARG A 44 -6.05 3.88 3.68
CA ARG A 44 -4.92 3.39 4.46
C ARG A 44 -4.26 2.17 3.83
N THR A 45 -5.05 1.26 3.27
CA THR A 45 -4.59 -0.08 2.87
C THR A 45 -4.36 -0.27 1.39
N GLU A 46 -5.01 0.48 0.50
CA GLU A 46 -4.75 0.37 -0.93
C GLU A 46 -3.41 1.03 -1.27
N PRO A 47 -2.52 0.35 -2.02
CA PRO A 47 -1.24 0.94 -2.43
C PRO A 47 -1.47 2.22 -3.23
N MET A 48 -0.89 3.32 -2.74
CA MET A 48 -0.89 4.62 -3.41
C MET A 48 0.45 5.29 -3.17
N LEU A 49 0.98 5.94 -4.20
CA LEU A 49 2.12 6.84 -4.07
C LEU A 49 1.61 8.28 -4.06
N VAL A 50 2.00 9.06 -3.06
CA VAL A 50 1.67 10.48 -2.95
C VAL A 50 2.95 11.28 -3.10
N VAL A 51 2.94 12.24 -4.02
CA VAL A 51 4.09 13.11 -4.34
C VAL A 51 3.69 14.58 -4.17
N PRO A 52 4.37 15.35 -3.30
CA PRO A 52 4.10 16.77 -3.14
C PRO A 52 4.62 17.55 -4.35
N GLU A 53 3.87 18.54 -4.81
CA GLU A 53 4.34 19.51 -5.80
C GLU A 53 5.19 20.58 -5.10
N THR A 54 6.46 20.73 -5.50
CA THR A 54 7.48 21.59 -4.85
C THR A 54 8.19 22.59 -5.76
N PHE A 55 7.79 22.64 -7.04
CA PHE A 55 8.29 23.59 -8.04
C PHE A 55 7.50 24.90 -7.97
N PRO A 56 7.99 26.03 -8.53
CA PRO A 56 7.31 27.32 -8.38
C PRO A 56 5.88 27.18 -8.88
N ALA A 57 4.97 27.09 -7.90
CA ALA A 57 3.62 26.66 -8.13
C ALA A 57 2.95 27.65 -9.09
N ARG A 58 1.96 27.17 -9.83
CA ARG A 58 1.00 28.06 -10.51
C ARG A 58 0.19 28.95 -9.53
N ARG A 59 0.52 28.95 -8.24
CA ARG A 59 -0.21 29.58 -7.13
C ARG A 59 0.73 30.16 -6.06
N HIS A 60 0.25 31.19 -5.38
CA HIS A 60 0.94 31.84 -4.25
C HIS A 60 0.54 31.23 -2.90
N LYS A 61 1.30 31.51 -1.83
CA LYS A 61 0.87 31.20 -0.46
C LYS A 61 -0.44 31.92 -0.15
N ILE A 62 -1.32 31.33 0.68
CA ILE A 62 -2.57 32.00 1.08
C ILE A 62 -2.18 33.27 1.85
N GLY A 63 -2.49 34.44 1.29
CA GLY A 63 -2.12 35.74 1.88
C GLY A 63 -0.62 36.08 1.83
N GLY A 64 0.18 35.44 0.95
CA GLY A 64 1.63 35.61 0.93
C GLY A 64 2.27 35.61 -0.46
N GLY A 65 3.61 35.66 -0.46
CA GLY A 65 4.45 35.64 -1.66
C GLY A 65 4.55 34.25 -2.33
N PRO A 66 5.47 34.08 -3.29
CA PRO A 66 5.70 32.80 -3.95
C PRO A 66 6.21 31.74 -2.96
N PHE A 67 6.04 30.46 -3.30
CA PHE A 67 6.69 29.36 -2.61
C PHE A 67 8.20 29.39 -2.89
N GLU A 68 8.99 29.10 -1.86
CA GLU A 68 10.43 28.91 -2.02
C GLU A 68 10.72 27.57 -2.71
N LYS A 69 11.87 27.46 -3.35
CA LYS A 69 12.27 26.23 -4.04
C LYS A 69 12.37 25.09 -3.03
N GLY A 70 11.60 24.02 -3.25
CA GLY A 70 11.60 22.85 -2.37
C GLY A 70 10.52 22.88 -1.29
N GLU A 71 9.75 23.96 -1.17
CA GLU A 71 8.55 23.97 -0.32
C GLU A 71 7.37 23.29 -1.01
N ALA A 72 6.59 22.51 -0.26
CA ALA A 72 5.36 21.93 -0.77
C ALA A 72 4.27 22.98 -0.96
N THR A 73 3.60 22.93 -2.10
CA THR A 73 2.60 23.94 -2.50
C THR A 73 1.21 23.71 -1.90
N GLY A 74 1.00 22.54 -1.27
CA GLY A 74 -0.30 22.05 -0.83
C GLY A 74 -1.09 21.31 -1.93
N ILE A 75 -0.48 21.12 -3.10
CA ILE A 75 -0.98 20.27 -4.19
C ILE A 75 -0.16 18.98 -4.19
N TYR A 76 -0.85 17.85 -4.35
CA TYR A 76 -0.27 16.52 -4.29
C TYR A 76 -0.72 15.68 -5.48
N ARG A 77 0.22 14.98 -6.12
CA ARG A 77 -0.06 13.96 -7.13
C ARG A 77 -0.21 12.61 -6.44
N VAL A 78 -1.35 11.96 -6.64
CA VAL A 78 -1.66 10.65 -6.09
C VAL A 78 -1.72 9.63 -7.22
N PHE A 79 -0.76 8.71 -7.23
CA PHE A 79 -0.73 7.57 -8.13
C PHE A 79 -1.42 6.39 -7.44
N SER A 80 -2.53 5.97 -8.01
CA SER A 80 -3.35 4.87 -7.50
C SER A 80 -2.82 3.50 -7.95
N SER A 81 -3.25 2.43 -7.29
CA SER A 81 -2.93 1.05 -7.65
C SER A 81 -3.38 0.65 -9.07
N SER A 82 -4.36 1.35 -9.65
CA SER A 82 -4.77 1.15 -11.04
C SER A 82 -3.84 1.84 -12.06
N GLY A 83 -2.78 2.52 -11.61
CA GLY A 83 -1.89 3.30 -12.47
C GLY A 83 -2.46 4.66 -12.87
N SER A 84 -3.63 5.05 -12.35
CA SER A 84 -4.21 6.37 -12.59
C SER A 84 -3.59 7.42 -11.68
N GLU A 85 -3.40 8.62 -12.20
CA GLU A 85 -2.89 9.79 -11.48
C GLU A 85 -4.02 10.78 -11.19
N TYR A 86 -4.05 11.31 -9.97
CA TYR A 86 -5.00 12.34 -9.55
C TYR A 86 -4.30 13.48 -8.84
N GLU A 87 -4.71 14.71 -9.12
CA GLU A 87 -4.25 15.91 -8.41
C GLU A 87 -5.19 16.14 -7.23
N VAL A 88 -4.62 16.35 -6.05
CA VAL A 88 -5.31 16.68 -4.79
C VAL A 88 -4.86 18.05 -4.35
N ASP A 89 -5.82 18.95 -4.15
CA ASP A 89 -5.59 20.30 -3.65
C ASP A 89 -6.23 20.44 -2.27
N LEU A 90 -5.39 20.51 -1.23
CA LEU A 90 -5.89 20.58 0.15
C LEU A 90 -6.52 21.93 0.48
N ALA A 91 -6.08 23.01 -0.17
CA ALA A 91 -6.60 24.35 0.09
C ALA A 91 -8.00 24.53 -0.49
N GLU A 92 -8.20 24.08 -1.73
CA GLU A 92 -9.51 24.11 -2.38
C GLU A 92 -10.40 22.92 -1.98
N ARG A 93 -9.85 21.97 -1.22
CA ARG A 93 -10.50 20.71 -0.85
C ARG A 93 -11.01 19.92 -2.07
N THR A 94 -10.24 19.91 -3.15
CA THR A 94 -10.60 19.23 -4.40
C THR A 94 -9.70 18.05 -4.71
N CYS A 95 -10.20 17.16 -5.57
CA CYS A 95 -9.44 16.07 -6.16
C CYS A 95 -9.93 15.86 -7.59
N THR A 96 -9.04 15.56 -8.54
CA THR A 96 -9.42 15.33 -9.94
C THR A 96 -9.99 13.93 -10.22
N CYS A 97 -10.20 13.11 -9.20
CA CYS A 97 -10.78 11.78 -9.39
C CYS A 97 -12.30 11.85 -9.62
N PRO A 98 -12.89 10.89 -10.37
CA PRO A 98 -14.34 10.86 -10.62
C PRO A 98 -15.18 10.90 -9.35
N ASP A 99 -14.76 10.17 -8.30
CA ASP A 99 -15.44 10.17 -6.99
C ASP A 99 -15.64 11.57 -6.39
N MET A 100 -14.71 12.50 -6.65
CA MET A 100 -14.81 13.86 -6.13
C MET A 100 -15.51 14.80 -7.11
N GLN A 101 -15.36 14.58 -8.41
CA GLN A 101 -15.94 15.45 -9.44
C GLN A 101 -17.45 15.20 -9.66
N GLU A 102 -17.88 13.95 -9.58
CA GLU A 102 -19.25 13.55 -9.92
C GLU A 102 -20.17 13.45 -8.70
N ASN A 103 -19.62 13.04 -7.55
CA ASN A 103 -20.39 12.84 -6.33
C ASN A 103 -19.51 13.07 -5.07
N PRO A 104 -19.10 14.31 -4.79
CA PRO A 104 -18.17 14.62 -3.73
C PRO A 104 -18.73 14.19 -2.37
N PRO A 105 -18.11 13.19 -1.70
CA PRO A 105 -18.54 12.82 -0.36
C PRO A 105 -18.17 13.94 0.63
N GLU A 106 -18.99 14.16 1.65
CA GLU A 106 -18.78 15.21 2.68
C GLU A 106 -17.38 15.18 3.31
N THR A 107 -16.83 13.98 3.42
CA THR A 107 -15.57 13.63 4.07
C THR A 107 -14.42 13.42 3.07
N GLY A 108 -14.62 13.77 1.80
CA GLY A 108 -13.63 13.68 0.73
C GLY A 108 -13.41 12.26 0.17
N CYS A 109 -12.90 12.20 -1.07
CA CYS A 109 -12.57 10.94 -1.73
C CYS A 109 -11.40 10.23 -1.03
N LYS A 110 -11.15 8.96 -1.39
CA LYS A 110 -10.04 8.18 -0.79
C LYS A 110 -8.66 8.83 -1.02
N HIS A 111 -8.45 9.51 -2.14
CA HIS A 111 -7.18 10.17 -2.46
C HIS A 111 -6.93 11.38 -1.56
N PHE A 112 -7.96 12.22 -1.37
CA PHE A 112 -7.91 13.34 -0.43
C PHE A 112 -7.58 12.85 1.00
N ARG A 113 -8.27 11.80 1.45
CA ARG A 113 -8.03 11.20 2.77
C ARG A 113 -6.62 10.60 2.91
N ARG A 114 -6.10 9.96 1.85
CA ARG A 114 -4.73 9.42 1.85
C ARG A 114 -3.71 10.54 2.09
N VAL A 115 -3.85 11.69 1.43
CA VAL A 115 -2.96 12.84 1.63
C VAL A 115 -3.04 13.35 3.06
N VAL A 116 -4.24 13.59 3.58
CA VAL A 116 -4.44 14.07 4.97
C VAL A 116 -3.81 13.11 5.98
N LEU A 117 -4.08 11.81 5.84
CA LEU A 117 -3.53 10.78 6.73
C LEU A 117 -2.00 10.68 6.67
N MET A 118 -1.39 10.97 5.52
CA MET A 118 0.07 10.95 5.38
C MET A 118 0.73 12.17 6.03
N ILE A 119 0.10 13.35 5.93
CA ILE A 119 0.58 14.57 6.61
C ILE A 119 0.45 14.44 8.12
N GLU A 120 -0.65 13.87 8.60
CA GLU A 120 -0.90 13.68 10.04
C GLU A 120 -0.17 12.45 10.62
N GLY A 121 0.37 11.58 9.77
CA GLY A 121 0.98 10.32 10.15
C GLY A 121 2.49 10.39 10.33
N ASP A 122 3.11 9.22 10.44
CA ASP A 122 4.57 9.10 10.65
C ASP A 122 5.39 9.19 9.34
N GLN A 123 4.74 9.33 8.19
CA GLN A 123 5.44 9.47 6.91
C GLN A 123 5.83 10.94 6.70
N PRO A 124 7.02 11.24 6.13
CA PRO A 124 7.50 12.62 6.00
C PRO A 124 6.85 13.32 4.81
N LEU A 125 5.52 13.34 4.70
CA LEU A 125 4.83 14.10 3.66
C LEU A 125 4.65 15.55 4.13
N PRO A 126 5.29 16.55 3.49
CA PRO A 126 5.24 17.94 3.93
C PRO A 126 3.83 18.52 3.76
N ALA A 127 3.38 19.26 4.77
CA ALA A 127 2.23 20.13 4.65
C ALA A 127 2.53 21.34 3.75
N ARG A 128 1.50 22.11 3.41
CA ARG A 128 1.65 23.32 2.59
C ARG A 128 2.62 24.31 3.23
N GLY A 129 3.64 24.71 2.47
CA GLY A 129 4.68 25.66 2.88
C GLY A 129 5.83 25.02 3.65
N GLU A 130 5.77 23.72 3.94
CA GLU A 130 6.86 23.01 4.59
C GLU A 130 7.90 22.54 3.58
N ASP A 131 9.12 22.38 4.08
CA ASP A 131 10.25 21.89 3.29
C ASP A 131 10.08 20.42 2.93
N ALA A 132 10.29 20.08 1.66
CA ALA A 132 10.10 18.72 1.15
C ALA A 132 11.38 17.87 1.09
N ARG A 133 12.52 18.34 1.61
CA ARG A 133 13.79 17.57 1.54
C ARG A 133 13.67 16.21 2.22
N ASP A 134 13.13 16.17 3.43
CA ASP A 134 12.96 14.93 4.19
C ASP A 134 12.05 13.93 3.46
N TYR A 135 11.02 14.43 2.76
CA TYR A 135 10.18 13.61 1.87
C TYR A 135 11.01 12.96 0.77
N TRP A 136 11.83 13.74 0.07
CA TRP A 136 12.60 13.24 -1.07
C TRP A 136 13.68 12.27 -0.63
N ASP A 137 14.36 12.53 0.48
CA ASP A 137 15.33 11.61 1.06
C ASP A 137 14.66 10.28 1.41
N TRP A 138 13.54 10.32 2.14
CA TRP A 138 12.75 9.14 2.46
C TRP A 138 12.26 8.40 1.20
N PHE A 139 11.77 9.13 0.20
CA PHE A 139 11.25 8.55 -1.03
C PHE A 139 12.35 7.80 -1.80
N PHE A 140 13.52 8.42 -1.97
CA PHE A 140 14.63 7.78 -2.68
C PHE A 140 15.19 6.58 -1.92
N GLU A 141 15.32 6.65 -0.60
CA GLU A 141 15.73 5.48 0.19
C GLU A 141 14.68 4.35 0.13
N THR A 142 13.40 4.69 0.17
CA THR A 142 12.31 3.72 0.04
C THR A 142 12.36 3.01 -1.31
N ILE A 143 12.50 3.76 -2.42
CA ILE A 143 12.60 3.17 -3.76
C ILE A 143 13.84 2.28 -3.89
N ARG A 144 14.99 2.68 -3.33
CA ARG A 144 16.19 1.83 -3.31
C ARG A 144 15.94 0.54 -2.54
N ALA A 145 15.37 0.62 -1.34
CA ALA A 145 15.06 -0.55 -0.53
C ALA A 145 14.09 -1.52 -1.24
N VAL A 146 13.04 -0.98 -1.87
CA VAL A 146 12.08 -1.78 -2.64
C VAL A 146 12.74 -2.47 -3.84
N ASN A 147 13.61 -1.77 -4.57
CA ASN A 147 14.33 -2.36 -5.71
C ASN A 147 15.30 -3.47 -5.26
N GLN A 148 16.05 -3.26 -4.18
CA GLN A 148 16.92 -4.28 -3.61
C GLN A 148 16.14 -5.51 -3.17
N PHE A 149 14.98 -5.31 -2.53
CA PHE A 149 14.10 -6.40 -2.14
C PHE A 149 13.58 -7.19 -3.37
N ARG A 150 13.17 -6.49 -4.42
CA ARG A 150 12.74 -7.10 -5.69
C ARG A 150 13.85 -7.96 -6.32
N GLU A 151 15.07 -7.42 -6.40
CA GLU A 151 16.23 -8.14 -6.93
C GLU A 151 16.58 -9.38 -6.10
N GLY A 152 16.46 -9.29 -4.77
CA GLY A 152 16.61 -10.43 -3.86
C GLY A 152 15.58 -11.53 -4.14
N LEU A 153 14.29 -11.17 -4.26
CA LEU A 153 13.23 -12.12 -4.59
C LEU A 153 13.43 -12.79 -5.96
N ASP A 154 13.85 -12.01 -6.97
CA ASP A 154 14.13 -12.54 -8.30
C ASP A 154 15.29 -13.56 -8.25
N SER A 155 16.34 -13.29 -7.47
CA SER A 155 17.45 -14.21 -7.24
C SER A 155 17.00 -15.49 -6.52
N ASP A 156 16.21 -15.36 -5.46
CA ASP A 156 15.67 -16.51 -4.71
C ASP A 156 14.80 -17.40 -5.59
N LEU A 157 13.95 -16.80 -6.42
CA LEU A 157 13.11 -17.51 -7.39
C LEU A 157 13.97 -18.27 -8.40
N GLN A 158 15.00 -17.64 -8.97
CA GLN A 158 15.92 -18.28 -9.92
C GLN A 158 16.64 -19.47 -9.28
N ASN A 159 17.13 -19.31 -8.04
CA ASN A 159 17.79 -20.39 -7.31
C ASN A 159 16.84 -21.56 -7.01
N ALA A 160 15.59 -21.27 -6.65
CA ALA A 160 14.57 -22.31 -6.42
C ALA A 160 14.28 -23.11 -7.71
N VAL A 161 14.14 -22.43 -8.85
CA VAL A 161 13.95 -23.06 -10.16
C VAL A 161 15.13 -23.97 -10.53
N LEU A 162 16.37 -23.51 -10.34
CA LEU A 162 17.57 -24.31 -10.62
C LEU A 162 17.66 -25.56 -9.73
N ARG A 163 17.32 -25.45 -8.44
CA ARG A 163 17.29 -26.59 -7.52
C ARG A 163 16.23 -27.62 -7.92
N ALA A 164 15.03 -27.16 -8.30
CA ALA A 164 13.97 -28.04 -8.77
C ALA A 164 14.36 -28.79 -10.05
N ALA A 165 14.98 -28.09 -11.01
CA ALA A 165 15.50 -28.71 -12.24
C ALA A 165 16.58 -29.76 -11.95
N SER A 166 17.49 -29.46 -11.02
CA SER A 166 18.57 -30.38 -10.62
C SER A 166 18.07 -31.60 -9.84
N ALA A 167 16.99 -31.46 -9.08
CA ALA A 167 16.35 -32.57 -8.36
C ALA A 167 15.60 -33.52 -9.30
N GLY A 168 14.95 -33.00 -10.35
CA GLY A 168 14.30 -33.82 -11.38
C GLY A 168 15.29 -34.62 -12.24
N HIS A 169 16.53 -34.15 -12.41
CA HIS A 169 17.54 -34.85 -13.22
C HIS A 169 18.18 -36.07 -12.51
N LYS A 170 18.10 -36.14 -11.17
CA LYS A 170 18.68 -37.27 -10.41
C LYS A 170 17.83 -38.54 -10.39
N GLN A 171 16.60 -38.51 -10.92
CA GLN A 171 15.67 -39.64 -10.81
C GLN A 171 15.73 -40.61 -12.01
N ASP A 172 16.38 -40.23 -13.12
CA ASP A 172 16.48 -41.06 -14.34
C ASP A 172 17.78 -41.88 -14.44
N ASP A 173 18.85 -41.50 -13.71
CA ASP A 173 20.16 -42.17 -13.80
C ASP A 173 20.26 -43.50 -13.02
N ASP A 174 19.35 -43.77 -12.08
CA ASP A 174 19.34 -45.03 -11.31
C ASP A 174 18.81 -46.23 -12.13
N TYR A 175 18.20 -46.01 -13.29
CA TYR A 175 17.70 -47.08 -14.16
C TYR A 175 18.71 -47.57 -15.22
N GLN A 176 19.79 -46.82 -15.50
CA GLN A 176 20.77 -47.22 -16.54
C GLN A 176 21.95 -48.05 -16.03
N THR A 177 22.15 -48.18 -14.71
CA THR A 177 23.25 -48.98 -14.14
C THR A 177 22.89 -50.46 -13.91
N ALA A 178 21.63 -50.87 -14.11
CA ALA A 178 21.17 -52.23 -13.83
C ALA A 178 21.18 -53.21 -15.04
N MET A 179 21.71 -52.83 -16.21
CA MET A 179 21.58 -53.62 -17.45
C MET A 179 22.91 -54.01 -18.13
N VAL A 180 24.04 -53.97 -17.42
CA VAL A 180 25.35 -54.40 -17.96
C VAL A 180 26.04 -55.41 -17.04
N GLU A 181 25.37 -56.51 -16.68
CA GLU A 181 26.03 -57.75 -16.27
C GLU A 181 25.18 -58.95 -16.71
N VAL A 182 25.45 -59.47 -17.93
CA VAL A 182 25.11 -60.84 -18.37
C VAL A 182 26.26 -61.39 -19.19
#